data_AF-A0A2V9R3X8-F1
#
_entry.id   AF-A0A2V9R3X8-F1
#
_cell.length_a   1.000
_cell.length_b   1.000
_cell.length_c   1.000
_cell.angle_alpha   90.00
_cell.angle_beta   90.00
_cell.angle_gamma   90.00
#
_symmetry.space_group_name_H-M   'P 1'
#
loop_
_entity.id
_entity.type
_entity.pdbx_description
1 polymer ?
#
loop_
_entity_poly.entity_id
_entity_poly.type
_entity_poly.pdbx_seq_one_letter_code
_entity_poly.pdbx_strand_id
1 'polypeptide(L)'
;MAAHLEQSASDVFDLMLNSKLRKGTPQLFPAPECTAMVGLAGSIRGMFTVRCGGAAANQLAATMLRLPLERAAHYAADALGEIANMIAGNFKKQD
;
A
#
# COMPACT_ATOMS: atom_id res chain seq x y z
N MET A 1 8.60 -4.01 15.62
CA MET A 1 8.01 -4.73 14.48
C MET A 1 6.58 -4.31 14.13
N ALA A 2 5.50 -4.80 14.77
CA ALA A 2 4.13 -4.45 14.34
C ALA A 2 3.81 -2.94 14.41
N ALA A 3 4.19 -2.27 15.50
CA ALA A 3 4.01 -0.82 15.64
C ALA A 3 4.83 -0.01 14.61
N HIS A 4 6.06 -0.45 14.29
CA HIS A 4 6.90 0.18 13.26
C HIS A 4 6.29 0.03 11.87
N LEU A 5 5.66 -1.10 11.59
CA LEU A 5 4.95 -1.31 10.33
C LEU A 5 3.71 -0.41 10.22
N GLU A 6 2.91 -0.32 11.28
CA GLU A 6 1.74 0.56 11.32
C GLU A 6 2.12 2.04 11.14
N GLN A 7 3.21 2.47 11.78
CA GLN A 7 3.74 3.82 11.62
C GLN A 7 4.25 4.06 10.19
N SER A 8 5.07 3.16 9.66
CA SER A 8 5.57 3.24 8.29
C SER A 8 4.45 3.31 7.25
N ALA A 9 3.38 2.53 7.44
CA ALA A 9 2.19 2.59 6.59
C ALA A 9 1.47 3.94 6.71
N SER A 10 1.28 4.43 7.94
CA SER A 10 0.62 5.71 8.21
C SER A 10 1.36 6.89 7.59
N ASP A 11 2.68 6.93 7.71
CA ASP A 11 3.53 7.99 7.14
C ASP A 11 3.41 8.03 5.61
N VAL A 12 3.47 6.86 4.96
CA VAL A 12 3.37 6.75 3.50
C VAL A 12 1.98 7.17 3.01
N PHE A 13 0.91 6.73 3.68
CA PHE A 13 -0.46 7.11 3.30
C PHE A 13 -0.72 8.60 3.49
N ASP A 14 -0.21 9.19 4.57
CA ASP A 14 -0.34 10.62 4.80
C ASP A 14 0.41 11.42 3.74
N LEU A 15 1.64 11.02 3.44
CA LEU A 15 2.50 11.71 2.48
C LEU A 15 2.02 11.56 1.02
N MET A 16 1.73 10.32 0.59
CA MET A 16 1.47 10.01 -0.82
C MET A 16 0.01 10.14 -1.20
N LEU A 17 -0.90 9.95 -0.25
CA LEU A 17 -2.34 9.88 -0.51
C LEU A 17 -3.12 10.96 0.23
N ASN A 18 -2.47 11.78 1.05
CA ASN A 18 -3.12 12.76 1.93
C ASN A 18 -4.26 12.12 2.73
N SER A 19 -4.03 10.88 3.20
CA SER A 19 -5.05 10.04 3.83
C SER A 19 -4.57 9.50 5.15
N LYS A 20 -5.39 9.65 6.19
CA LYS A 20 -5.12 9.09 7.51
C LYS A 20 -5.59 7.64 7.56
N LEU A 21 -4.65 6.71 7.61
CA LEU A 21 -4.94 5.30 7.86
C LEU A 21 -5.58 5.10 9.24
N ARG A 22 -6.51 4.16 9.30
CA ARG A 22 -7.15 3.72 10.55
C ARG A 22 -7.07 2.21 10.62
N LYS A 23 -6.96 1.67 11.84
CA LYS A 23 -7.04 0.23 12.06
C LYS A 23 -8.44 -0.24 11.66
N GLY A 24 -8.50 -1.15 10.70
CA GLY A 24 -9.71 -1.84 10.31
C GLY A 24 -9.84 -3.18 11.01
N THR A 25 -11.04 -3.76 10.92
CA THR A 25 -11.26 -5.18 11.22
C THR A 25 -10.88 -6.04 10.00
N PRO A 26 -10.31 -7.24 10.17
CA PRO A 26 -10.06 -8.14 9.06
C PRO A 26 -11.35 -8.40 8.26
N GLN A 27 -11.30 -8.15 6.95
CA GLN A 27 -12.45 -8.32 6.06
C GLN A 27 -12.00 -9.06 4.79
N LEU A 28 -12.88 -9.90 4.25
CA LEU A 28 -12.69 -10.45 2.91
C LEU A 28 -12.96 -9.34 1.88
N PHE A 29 -12.07 -9.20 0.91
CA PHE A 29 -12.28 -8.27 -0.19
C PHE A 29 -13.19 -8.93 -1.23
N PRO A 30 -14.33 -8.32 -1.61
CA PRO A 30 -15.08 -8.78 -2.76
C PRO A 30 -14.20 -8.67 -4.02
N ALA A 31 -14.32 -9.64 -4.93
CA ALA A 31 -13.60 -9.60 -6.20
C ALA A 31 -14.03 -8.37 -7.04
N PRO A 32 -13.10 -7.75 -7.80
CA PRO A 32 -11.69 -8.10 -7.93
C PRO A 32 -10.85 -7.68 -6.71
N GLU A 33 -9.87 -8.51 -6.34
CA GLU A 33 -8.89 -8.21 -5.29
C GLU A 33 -7.51 -7.93 -5.92
N CYS A 34 -6.79 -6.94 -5.39
CA CYS A 34 -5.44 -6.60 -5.79
C CYS A 34 -4.46 -6.86 -4.64
N THR A 35 -3.34 -7.51 -4.95
CA THR A 35 -2.27 -7.82 -4.00
C THR A 35 -0.92 -7.37 -4.55
N ALA A 36 -0.16 -6.62 -3.75
CA ALA A 36 1.25 -6.32 -4.01
C ALA A 36 2.11 -6.97 -2.91
N MET A 37 3.27 -7.49 -3.30
CA MET A 37 4.20 -8.18 -2.41
C MET A 37 5.62 -7.65 -2.62
N VAL A 38 6.32 -7.40 -1.52
CA VAL A 38 7.71 -6.95 -1.50
C VAL A 38 8.52 -7.93 -0.68
N GLY A 39 9.49 -8.58 -1.33
CA GLY A 39 10.45 -9.44 -0.66
C GLY A 39 11.48 -8.61 0.10
N LEU A 40 11.73 -8.98 1.35
CA LEU A 40 12.74 -8.37 2.21
C LEU A 40 13.92 -9.31 2.37
N ALA A 41 15.13 -8.79 2.17
CA ALA A 41 16.39 -9.50 2.38
C ALA A 41 17.40 -8.65 3.16
N GLY A 42 18.26 -9.32 3.93
CA GLY A 42 19.27 -8.71 4.80
C GLY A 42 19.16 -9.19 6.25
N SER A 43 19.28 -8.26 7.19
CA SER A 43 19.01 -8.45 8.63
C SER A 43 17.56 -8.86 8.88
N ILE A 44 16.63 -8.25 8.13
CA ILE A 44 15.22 -8.65 8.07
C ILE A 44 15.01 -9.48 6.81
N ARG A 45 14.41 -10.66 6.98
CA ARG A 45 14.08 -11.59 5.89
C ARG A 45 12.60 -11.95 5.98
N GLY A 46 11.87 -11.75 4.89
CA GLY A 46 10.44 -12.01 4.88
C GLY A 46 9.74 -11.42 3.68
N MET A 47 8.42 -11.32 3.78
CA MET A 47 7.57 -10.77 2.72
C MET A 47 6.61 -9.77 3.35
N PHE A 48 6.57 -8.57 2.78
CA PHE A 48 5.56 -7.57 3.09
C PHE A 48 4.47 -7.62 2.02
N THR A 49 3.21 -7.65 2.44
CA THR A 49 2.06 -7.80 1.54
C THR A 49 1.02 -6.72 1.82
N VAL A 50 0.55 -6.06 0.76
CA VAL A 50 -0.61 -5.16 0.80
C VAL A 50 -1.72 -5.77 -0.03
N ARG A 51 -2.92 -5.85 0.55
CA ARG A 51 -4.13 -6.39 -0.10
C ARG A 51 -5.24 -5.37 -0.02
N CYS A 52 -5.97 -5.18 -1.10
CA CYS A 52 -7.15 -4.32 -1.14
C CYS A 52 -8.12 -4.75 -2.24
N GLY A 53 -9.37 -4.26 -2.18
CA GLY A 53 -10.31 -4.43 -3.29
C GLY A 53 -9.93 -3.56 -4.50
N GLY A 54 -10.33 -3.96 -5.70
CA GLY A 54 -9.95 -3.27 -6.94
C GLY A 54 -10.40 -1.81 -7.00
N ALA A 55 -11.55 -1.48 -6.41
CA ALA A 55 -11.98 -0.09 -6.27
C ALA A 55 -10.99 0.76 -5.45
N ALA A 56 -10.43 0.20 -4.38
CA ALA A 56 -9.43 0.87 -3.57
C ALA A 56 -8.09 1.02 -4.32
N ALA A 57 -7.68 0.00 -5.09
CA ALA A 57 -6.48 0.07 -5.94
C ALA A 57 -6.60 1.16 -7.03
N ASN A 58 -7.77 1.28 -7.66
CA ASN A 58 -8.04 2.35 -8.64
C ASN A 58 -8.00 3.72 -7.97
N GLN A 59 -8.60 3.85 -6.79
CA GLN A 59 -8.60 5.11 -6.03
C GLN A 59 -7.18 5.51 -5.59
N LEU A 60 -6.36 4.53 -5.19
CA LEU A 60 -4.94 4.69 -4.90
C LEU A 60 -4.22 5.33 -6.09
N ALA A 61 -4.35 4.73 -7.28
CA ALA A 61 -3.73 5.26 -8.49
C ALA A 61 -4.24 6.67 -8.85
N ALA A 62 -5.55 6.91 -8.77
CA ALA A 62 -6.14 8.22 -9.08
C ALA A 62 -5.57 9.32 -8.17
N THR A 63 -5.43 8.99 -6.89
CA THR A 63 -4.92 9.92 -5.87
C THR A 63 -3.43 10.18 -6.08
N MET A 64 -2.63 9.14 -6.28
CA MET A 64 -1.17 9.27 -6.48
C MET A 64 -0.84 10.04 -7.76
N LEU A 65 -1.54 9.75 -8.85
CA LEU A 65 -1.25 10.33 -10.17
C LEU A 65 -2.00 11.63 -10.45
N ARG A 66 -2.92 12.02 -9.56
CA ARG A 66 -3.84 13.17 -9.74
C ARG A 66 -4.58 13.10 -11.08
N LEU A 67 -5.04 11.90 -11.42
CA LEU A 67 -5.79 11.60 -12.64
C LEU A 67 -7.26 11.27 -12.31
N PRO A 68 -8.18 11.52 -13.25
CA PRO A 68 -9.52 10.97 -13.19
C PRO A 68 -9.50 9.44 -13.06
N LEU A 69 -10.47 8.87 -12.35
CA LEU A 69 -10.50 7.45 -12.00
C LEU A 69 -10.46 6.55 -13.24
N GLU A 70 -11.17 6.92 -14.31
CA GLU A 70 -11.21 6.18 -15.57
C GLU A 70 -9.85 6.10 -16.27
N ARG A 71 -8.98 7.10 -16.06
CA ARG A 71 -7.61 7.13 -16.57
C ARG A 71 -6.57 6.65 -15.56
N ALA A 72 -6.96 6.37 -14.33
CA ALA A 72 -6.04 5.91 -13.31
C ALA A 72 -6.10 4.39 -13.12
N ALA A 73 -7.22 3.77 -13.46
CA ALA A 73 -7.45 2.34 -13.26
C ALA A 73 -6.39 1.46 -13.94
N HIS A 74 -5.82 1.87 -15.08
CA HIS A 74 -4.76 1.11 -15.74
C HIS A 74 -3.41 1.16 -15.03
N TYR A 75 -3.23 2.08 -14.08
CA TYR A 75 -2.05 2.21 -13.22
C TYR A 75 -2.28 1.64 -11.81
N ALA A 76 -3.40 0.97 -11.54
CA ALA A 76 -3.75 0.47 -10.21
C ALA A 76 -2.70 -0.50 -9.64
N ALA A 77 -2.17 -1.39 -10.47
CA ALA A 77 -1.13 -2.33 -10.07
C ALA A 77 0.20 -1.62 -9.74
N ASP A 78 0.61 -0.65 -10.56
CA ASP A 78 1.83 0.12 -10.36
C ASP A 78 1.73 0.96 -9.08
N ALA A 79 0.62 1.68 -8.89
CA ALA A 79 0.40 2.50 -7.70
C ALA A 79 0.40 1.66 -6.40
N LEU A 80 -0.24 0.49 -6.43
CA LEU A 80 -0.24 -0.42 -5.29
C LEU A 80 1.17 -0.98 -5.01
N GLY A 81 1.94 -1.30 -6.04
CA GLY A 81 3.33 -1.74 -5.95
C GLY A 81 4.25 -0.66 -5.38
N GLU A 82 4.11 0.59 -5.82
CA GLU A 82 4.89 1.72 -5.33
C GLU A 82 4.59 2.02 -3.85
N ILE A 83 3.32 2.02 -3.45
CA ILE A 83 2.96 2.14 -2.03
C ILE A 83 3.53 0.98 -1.22
N ALA A 84 3.46 -0.25 -1.72
CA ALA A 84 4.02 -1.39 -1.02
C ALA A 84 5.55 -1.26 -0.86
N ASN A 85 6.26 -0.84 -1.91
CA ASN A 85 7.70 -0.58 -1.89
C ASN A 85 8.08 0.52 -0.89
N MET A 86 7.34 1.63 -0.88
CA MET A 86 7.59 2.72 0.05
C MET A 86 7.40 2.32 1.51
N ILE A 87 6.34 1.59 1.83
CA ILE A 87 6.08 1.11 3.20
C ILE A 87 7.15 0.12 3.62
N ALA A 88 7.46 -0.87 2.78
CA ALA A 88 8.50 -1.86 3.04
C ALA A 88 9.88 -1.21 3.24
N GLY A 89 10.20 -0.22 2.40
CA GLY A 89 11.45 0.54 2.49
C GLY A 89 11.54 1.40 3.76
N ASN A 90 10.45 2.03 4.18
CA ASN A 90 10.41 2.81 5.42
C ASN A 90 10.53 1.88 6.64
N PHE A 91 9.78 0.78 6.65
CA PHE A 91 9.81 -0.23 7.70
C PHE A 91 11.23 -0.80 7.89
N LYS A 92 11.92 -1.14 6.80
CA LYS A 92 13.30 -1.67 6.84
C LYS A 92 14.33 -0.68 7.40
N LYS A 93 14.06 0.64 7.37
CA LYS A 93 14.97 1.65 7.95
C LYS A 93 14.81 1.79 9.47
N GLN A 94 13.65 1.39 10.00
CA GLN A 94 13.29 1.58 11.41
C GLN A 94 13.61 0.36 12.29
N ASP A 95 14.06 -0.76 11.70
CA ASP A 95 14.45 -2.01 12.39
C ASP A 95 15.89 -2.41 12.03
#